data_AF-A5FI43-F1
#
_entry.id   AF-A5FI43-F1
#
_cell.length_a   1.000
_cell.length_b   1.000
_cell.length_c   1.000
_cell.angle_alpha   90.00
_cell.angle_beta   90.00
_cell.angle_gamma   90.00
#
_symmetry.space_group_name_H-M   'P 1'
#
loop_
_entity.id
_entity.type
_entity.pdbx_description
1 polymer ?
#
loop_
_entity_poly.entity_id
_entity_poly.type
_entity_poly.pdbx_seq_one_letter_code
_entity_poly.pdbx_strand_id
1 'polypeptide(L)'
;MNNIAKEVYCISDGYVYILGIKTKIQNKNDLEPIMIDDVLISENLSMKFRYILGSLNFMFNETLSANHNIEKKQYIAVKIVRLLLRIIEIFGSSIESSEIEKIIYQLDAERVELKMKLT
;
A
#
# COMPACT_ATOMS: atom_id res chain seq x y z
N MET A 1 6.11 8.57 26.14
CA MET A 1 6.59 7.70 25.06
C MET A 1 6.14 8.32 23.75
N ASN A 2 7.05 8.79 22.90
CA ASN A 2 6.69 9.30 21.58
C ASN A 2 6.22 8.11 20.72
N ASN A 3 4.90 7.97 20.57
CA ASN A 3 4.30 7.15 19.53
C ASN A 3 4.55 7.85 18.20
N ILE A 4 5.77 7.72 17.68
CA ILE A 4 6.03 8.05 16.27
C ILE A 4 5.27 6.98 15.50
N ALA A 5 4.12 7.36 14.92
CA ALA A 5 3.43 6.52 13.96
C ALA A 5 4.46 6.09 12.92
N LYS A 6 4.71 4.79 12.80
CA LYS A 6 5.63 4.27 11.80
C LYS A 6 4.83 4.18 10.50
N GLU A 7 4.87 5.26 9.74
CA GLU A 7 4.29 5.28 8.40
C GLU A 7 5.06 4.30 7.51
N VAL A 8 4.34 3.34 6.92
CA VAL A 8 4.90 2.40 5.95
C VAL A 8 4.78 2.89 4.51
N TYR A 9 4.06 3.99 4.30
CA TYR A 9 4.10 4.76 3.07
C TYR A 9 3.89 6.24 3.37
N CYS A 10 4.39 7.10 2.49
CA CYS A 10 4.07 8.52 2.47
C CYS A 10 4.03 9.04 1.03
N ILE A 11 3.55 10.28 0.86
CA ILE A 11 3.57 10.99 -0.42
C ILE A 11 4.50 12.19 -0.24
N SER A 12 5.52 12.29 -1.09
CA SER A 12 6.48 13.39 -1.07
C SER A 12 6.83 13.78 -2.51
N ASP A 13 6.80 15.08 -2.80
CA ASP A 13 7.00 15.63 -4.14
C ASP A 13 6.11 15.00 -5.23
N GLY A 14 4.90 14.60 -4.83
CA GLY A 14 3.92 13.94 -5.70
C GLY A 14 4.23 12.48 -6.02
N TYR A 15 5.23 11.86 -5.38
CA TYR A 15 5.54 10.44 -5.52
C TYR A 15 5.15 9.66 -4.26
N VAL A 16 4.69 8.43 -4.46
CA VAL A 16 4.46 7.48 -3.37
C VAL A 16 5.81 6.87 -2.97
N TYR A 17 6.14 6.97 -1.70
CA TYR A 17 7.25 6.26 -1.07
C TYR A 17 6.68 5.13 -0.23
N ILE A 18 7.19 3.91 -0.42
CA ILE A 18 6.76 2.73 0.34
C ILE A 18 7.99 2.19 1.08
N LEU A 19 7.90 2.07 2.40
CA LEU A 19 9.03 1.67 3.26
C LEU A 19 10.29 2.53 3.04
N GLY A 20 10.10 3.82 2.70
CA GLY A 20 11.18 4.75 2.36
C GLY A 20 11.73 4.64 0.94
N ILE A 21 11.21 3.72 0.11
CA ILE A 21 11.63 3.53 -1.28
C ILE A 21 10.74 4.37 -2.20
N LYS A 22 11.34 5.28 -2.98
CA LYS A 22 10.63 6.03 -4.02
C LYS A 22 10.13 5.06 -5.09
N THR A 23 8.82 5.10 -5.38
CA THR A 23 8.20 4.28 -6.43
C THR A 23 7.99 5.09 -7.72
N LYS A 24 7.58 4.41 -8.80
CA LYS A 24 7.11 5.05 -10.04
C LYS A 24 5.65 5.48 -10.00
N ILE A 25 5.04 5.46 -8.82
CA ILE A 25 3.63 5.83 -8.62
C ILE A 25 3.58 7.30 -8.22
N GLN A 26 2.91 8.11 -9.03
CA GLN A 26 2.67 9.51 -8.74
C GLN A 26 1.25 9.72 -8.18
N ASN A 27 1.17 10.40 -7.05
CA ASN A 27 -0.06 10.89 -6.44
C ASN A 27 0.16 12.35 -6.03
N LYS A 28 -0.04 13.27 -6.98
CA LYS A 28 0.26 14.70 -6.79
C LYS A 28 -0.71 15.39 -5.82
N ASN A 29 -1.99 15.03 -5.91
CA ASN A 29 -3.04 15.44 -5.00
C ASN A 29 -4.20 14.43 -5.05
N ASP A 30 -5.14 14.53 -4.10
CA ASP A 30 -6.25 13.59 -3.96
C ASP A 30 -7.32 13.71 -5.06
N LEU A 31 -7.34 14.82 -5.81
CA LEU A 31 -8.32 15.12 -6.85
C LEU A 31 -7.87 14.66 -8.24
N GLU A 32 -6.56 14.46 -8.44
CA GLU A 32 -6.00 14.00 -9.71
C GLU A 32 -5.97 12.47 -9.78
N PRO A 33 -6.09 11.87 -10.97
CA PRO A 33 -5.83 10.46 -11.13
C PRO A 33 -4.36 10.11 -10.82
N ILE A 34 -4.15 8.92 -10.27
CA ILE A 34 -2.81 8.39 -10.02
C ILE A 34 -2.16 8.05 -11.36
N MET A 35 -0.85 8.28 -11.44
CA MET A 35 -0.04 7.83 -12.57
C MET A 35 0.88 6.71 -12.11
N ILE A 36 0.95 5.62 -12.87
CA ILE A 36 1.82 4.47 -12.60
C ILE A 36 2.63 4.20 -13.87
N ASP A 37 3.94 4.38 -13.82
CA ASP A 37 4.84 4.17 -14.98
C ASP A 37 4.32 4.91 -16.24
N ASP A 38 4.06 6.21 -16.10
CA ASP A 38 3.50 7.10 -17.12
C ASP A 38 2.06 6.78 -17.60
N VAL A 39 1.40 5.79 -17.01
CA VAL A 39 0.00 5.46 -17.27
C VAL A 39 -0.91 6.15 -16.24
N LEU A 40 -1.77 7.06 -16.71
CA LEU A 40 -2.87 7.58 -15.89
C LEU A 40 -3.96 6.53 -15.74
N ILE A 41 -4.23 6.11 -14.50
CA ILE A 41 -5.32 5.19 -14.20
C ILE A 41 -6.64 5.94 -13.99
N SER A 42 -7.78 5.25 -14.06
CA SER A 42 -9.08 5.90 -13.83
C SER A 42 -9.20 6.46 -12.40
N GLU A 43 -10.10 7.42 -12.20
CA GLU A 43 -10.38 7.99 -10.88
C GLU A 43 -10.83 6.92 -9.87
N ASN A 44 -11.72 6.02 -10.29
CA ASN A 44 -12.17 4.90 -9.46
C ASN A 44 -11.01 4.01 -9.02
N LEU A 45 -10.11 3.69 -9.94
CA LEU A 45 -8.95 2.86 -9.66
C LEU A 45 -7.94 3.60 -8.77
N SER A 46 -7.80 4.91 -8.95
CA SER A 46 -7.01 5.80 -8.09
C SER A 46 -7.52 5.80 -6.65
N MET A 47 -8.84 5.99 -6.45
CA MET A 47 -9.46 5.95 -5.13
C MET A 47 -9.26 4.60 -4.45
N LYS A 48 -9.45 3.50 -5.20
CA LYS A 48 -9.20 2.14 -4.69
C LYS A 48 -7.75 1.97 -4.28
N PHE A 49 -6.80 2.42 -5.09
CA PHE A 49 -5.37 2.30 -4.77
C PHE A 49 -4.98 3.12 -3.53
N ARG A 50 -5.45 4.36 -3.41
CA ARG A 50 -5.28 5.18 -2.19
C ARG A 50 -5.83 4.47 -0.95
N TYR A 51 -7.01 3.90 -1.07
CA TYR A 51 -7.63 3.13 0.01
C TYR A 51 -6.78 1.91 0.41
N ILE A 52 -6.22 1.18 -0.56
CA ILE A 52 -5.31 0.05 -0.28
C ILE A 52 -4.10 0.53 0.54
N LEU A 53 -3.40 1.57 0.09
CA LEU A 53 -2.22 2.11 0.80
C LEU A 53 -2.58 2.59 2.21
N GLY A 54 -3.66 3.38 2.34
CA GLY A 54 -4.16 3.87 3.62
C GLY A 54 -4.52 2.72 4.58
N SER A 55 -5.24 1.72 4.08
CA SER A 55 -5.62 0.54 4.85
C SER A 55 -4.41 -0.28 5.30
N LEU A 56 -3.39 -0.45 4.45
CA LEU A 56 -2.18 -1.18 4.84
C LEU A 56 -1.39 -0.45 5.92
N ASN A 57 -1.30 0.88 5.82
CA ASN A 57 -0.66 1.70 6.86
C ASN A 57 -1.41 1.63 8.18
N PHE A 58 -2.74 1.72 8.13
CA PHE A 58 -3.57 1.58 9.31
C PHE A 58 -3.40 0.19 9.96
N MET A 59 -3.52 -0.88 9.18
CA MET A 59 -3.34 -2.27 9.64
C MET A 59 -1.95 -2.51 10.24
N PHE A 60 -0.90 -1.90 9.68
CA PHE A 60 0.45 -2.02 10.22
C PHE A 60 0.54 -1.36 11.60
N ASN A 61 0.04 -0.12 11.73
CA ASN A 61 0.02 0.59 12.99
C ASN A 61 -0.83 -0.14 14.06
N GLU A 62 -2.00 -0.67 13.69
CA GLU A 62 -2.82 -1.50 14.56
C GLU A 62 -2.08 -2.77 15.01
N THR A 63 -1.37 -3.44 14.11
CA THR A 63 -0.59 -4.64 14.45
C THR A 63 0.46 -4.34 15.52
N LEU A 64 1.13 -3.18 15.42
CA LEU A 64 2.16 -2.78 16.37
C LEU A 64 1.56 -2.42 17.74
N SER A 65 0.40 -1.75 17.76
CA SER A 65 -0.26 -1.29 18.98
C SER A 65 -1.14 -2.35 19.66
N ALA A 66 -1.57 -3.39 18.95
CA ALA A 66 -2.44 -4.43 19.47
C ALA A 66 -1.87 -5.17 20.69
N ASN A 67 -2.74 -5.66 21.57
CA ASN A 67 -2.34 -6.54 22.69
C ASN A 67 -2.24 -8.01 22.25
N HIS A 68 -1.47 -8.26 21.19
CA HIS A 68 -1.11 -9.61 20.74
C HIS A 68 0.27 -10.02 21.27
N ASN A 69 0.51 -11.33 21.31
CA ASN A 69 1.86 -11.84 21.53
C ASN A 69 2.80 -11.41 20.38
N ILE A 70 4.10 -11.42 20.66
CA ILE A 70 5.12 -10.92 19.72
C ILE A 70 5.10 -11.70 18.40
N GLU A 71 4.90 -13.01 18.45
CA GLU A 71 4.85 -13.89 17.28
C GLU A 71 3.72 -13.52 16.32
N LYS A 72 2.50 -13.31 16.83
CA LYS A 72 1.34 -12.90 16.01
C LYS A 72 1.56 -11.50 15.44
N LYS A 73 2.10 -10.56 16.22
CA LYS A 73 2.46 -9.22 15.71
C LYS A 73 3.44 -9.30 14.56
N GLN A 74 4.52 -10.05 14.73
CA GLN A 74 5.55 -10.23 13.71
C GLN A 74 4.97 -10.90 12.46
N TYR A 75 4.16 -11.96 12.62
CA TYR A 75 3.53 -12.66 11.51
C TYR A 75 2.69 -11.71 10.64
N ILE A 76 1.82 -10.90 11.26
CA ILE A 76 0.96 -9.97 10.52
C ILE A 76 1.78 -8.84 9.91
N ALA A 77 2.71 -8.26 10.66
CA ALA A 77 3.59 -7.19 10.16
C ALA A 77 4.39 -7.64 8.93
N VAL A 78 4.97 -8.84 8.96
CA VAL A 78 5.69 -9.44 7.83
C VAL A 78 4.78 -9.60 6.61
N LYS A 79 3.53 -10.00 6.81
CA LYS A 79 2.58 -10.15 5.70
C LYS A 79 2.21 -8.81 5.06
N ILE A 80 2.01 -7.77 5.85
CA ILE A 80 1.77 -6.41 5.36
C ILE A 80 3.00 -5.90 4.59
N VAL A 81 4.20 -6.06 5.15
CA VAL A 81 5.46 -5.67 4.49
C VAL A 81 5.64 -6.41 3.17
N ARG A 82 5.33 -7.71 3.09
CA ARG A 82 5.39 -8.47 1.84
C ARG A 82 4.45 -7.92 0.77
N LEU A 83 3.23 -7.54 1.14
CA LEU A 83 2.28 -6.96 0.19
C LEU A 83 2.76 -5.59 -0.31
N LEU A 84 3.34 -4.77 0.57
CA LEU A 84 3.96 -3.49 0.21
C LEU A 84 5.16 -3.66 -0.73
N LEU A 85 6.06 -4.61 -0.45
CA LEU A 85 7.19 -4.93 -1.33
C LEU A 85 6.72 -5.40 -2.71
N ARG A 86 5.64 -6.19 -2.76
CA ARG A 86 5.05 -6.63 -4.03
C ARG A 86 4.50 -5.46 -4.85
N ILE A 87 3.92 -4.43 -4.21
CA ILE A 87 3.52 -3.19 -4.91
C ILE A 87 4.74 -2.53 -5.56
N ILE A 88 5.87 -2.45 -4.83
CA ILE A 88 7.11 -1.89 -5.35
C ILE A 88 7.66 -2.71 -6.52
N GLU A 89 7.71 -4.05 -6.40
CA GLU A 89 8.26 -4.92 -7.45
C GLU A 89 7.43 -4.88 -8.72
N ILE A 90 6.11 -5.01 -8.58
CA ILE A 90 5.18 -5.01 -9.72
C ILE A 90 5.30 -3.66 -10.43
N PHE A 91 5.00 -2.55 -9.74
CA PHE A 91 5.02 -1.22 -10.35
C PHE A 91 6.41 -0.61 -10.56
N GLY A 92 7.47 -1.33 -10.21
CA GLY A 92 8.85 -0.97 -10.55
C GLY A 92 9.23 -1.39 -11.97
N SER A 93 8.57 -2.43 -12.50
CA SER A 93 8.78 -2.97 -13.84
C SER A 93 7.88 -2.28 -14.86
N SER A 94 8.21 -2.39 -16.15
CA SER A 94 7.29 -1.95 -17.21
C SER A 94 6.07 -2.85 -17.21
N ILE A 95 4.89 -2.26 -17.06
CA ILE A 95 3.61 -2.97 -17.01
C ILE A 95 2.72 -2.47 -18.14
N GLU A 96 2.03 -3.40 -18.79
CA GLU A 96 0.98 -3.02 -19.73
C GLU A 96 -0.19 -2.37 -19.00
N SER A 97 -0.69 -1.24 -19.52
CA SER A 97 -1.81 -0.51 -18.92
C SER A 97 -3.04 -1.40 -18.63
N SER A 98 -3.26 -2.41 -19.48
CA SER A 98 -4.36 -3.38 -19.36
C SER A 98 -4.26 -4.30 -18.13
N GLU A 99 -3.08 -4.42 -17.52
CA GLU A 99 -2.82 -5.27 -16.36
C GLU A 99 -2.92 -4.52 -15.03
N ILE A 100 -2.73 -3.20 -15.05
CA ILE A 100 -2.71 -2.36 -13.82
C ILE A 100 -3.99 -2.52 -13.02
N GLU A 101 -5.15 -2.51 -13.68
CA GLU A 101 -6.44 -2.70 -13.02
C GLU A 101 -6.53 -4.08 -12.33
N LYS A 102 -6.15 -5.14 -13.05
CA LYS A 102 -6.16 -6.52 -12.51
C LYS A 102 -5.25 -6.63 -11.28
N ILE A 103 -4.06 -6.04 -11.35
CA ILE A 103 -3.09 -6.01 -10.25
C ILE A 103 -3.70 -5.31 -9.03
N ILE A 104 -4.33 -4.13 -9.23
CA ILE A 104 -4.93 -3.38 -8.11
C ILE A 104 -6.07 -4.17 -7.45
N TYR A 105 -6.89 -4.89 -8.22
CA TYR A 105 -7.90 -5.77 -7.65
C TYR A 105 -7.29 -6.96 -6.89
N GLN A 106 -6.21 -7.56 -7.38
CA GLN A 106 -5.50 -8.63 -6.66
C GLN A 106 -4.93 -8.12 -5.33
N LEU A 107 -4.30 -6.94 -5.33
CA LEU A 107 -3.79 -6.29 -4.12
C LEU A 107 -4.90 -6.01 -3.10
N ASP A 108 -6.09 -5.58 -3.55
CA ASP A 108 -7.24 -5.36 -2.67
C ASP A 108 -7.74 -6.67 -2.06
N ALA A 109 -7.82 -7.75 -2.85
CA ALA A 109 -8.21 -9.07 -2.35
C ALA A 109 -7.25 -9.57 -1.26
N GLU A 110 -5.94 -9.49 -1.49
CA GLU A 110 -4.93 -9.88 -0.49
C GLU A 110 -5.01 -9.03 0.76
N ARG A 111 -5.22 -7.72 0.62
CA ARG A 111 -5.45 -6.82 1.74
C ARG A 111 -6.69 -7.22 2.55
N VAL A 112 -7.80 -7.60 1.90
CA VAL A 112 -9.01 -8.09 2.58
C VAL A 112 -8.71 -9.37 3.38
N GLU A 113 -8.01 -10.33 2.78
CA GLU A 113 -7.60 -11.56 3.47
C GLU A 113 -6.72 -11.29 4.70
N LEU A 114 -5.83 -10.28 4.61
CA LEU A 114 -5.02 -9.86 5.75
C LEU A 114 -5.87 -9.23 6.86
N LYS A 115 -6.86 -8.40 6.50
CA LYS A 115 -7.77 -7.78 7.46
C LYS A 115 -8.56 -8.82 8.26
N MET A 116 -9.00 -9.90 7.61
CA MET A 116 -9.71 -10.99 8.29
C MET A 116 -8.86 -11.73 9.34
N LYS A 117 -7.53 -11.63 9.27
CA LYS A 117 -6.61 -12.24 10.26
C LYS A 117 -6.29 -11.33 11.44
N LEU A 118 -6.65 -10.05 11.34
CA LEU A 118 -6.52 -9.05 12.40
C LEU A 118 -7.72 -9.09 13.35
N THR A 119 -8.92 -9.30 12.81
CA THR A 119 -10.16 -9.57 13.56
C THR A 119 -10.14 -10.96 14.18
#